data_AF-A0A963HLL5-F1
#
_entry.id   AF-A0A963HLL5-F1
#
_cell.length_a   1.000
_cell.length_b   1.000
_cell.length_c   1.000
_cell.angle_alpha   90.00
_cell.angle_beta   90.00
_cell.angle_gamma   90.00
#
_symmetry.space_group_name_H-M   'P 1'
#
loop_
_entity.id
_entity.type
_entity.pdbx_description
1 polymer ?
#
loop_
_entity_poly.entity_id
_entity_poly.type
_entity_poly.pdbx_seq_one_letter_code
_entity_poly.pdbx_strand_id
1 'polypeptide(L)'
;MLNRDSLNAKIHKSGGFSMLEVLITVLVLSLGLLGMAGLITTGMKSNSTAHFRSIAIHQTHDIADRMRANLAGVRSGLYDDLTIDIPTSNDCIAAACDAAQMAVYDHAQWNDANSNLLPNGRGTVSGDLVNGYVITVMWTEKDRGGGCQGAVSPETRCFLTRFSP
;
A
#
# COMPACT_ATOMS: atom_id res chain seq x y z
N MET A 1 45.35 17.04 -77.17
CA MET A 1 45.84 16.17 -76.08
C MET A 1 45.34 16.76 -74.77
N LEU A 2 44.74 15.96 -73.87
CA LEU A 2 44.31 16.36 -72.50
C LEU A 2 43.19 17.43 -72.48
N ASN A 3 42.36 17.66 -71.45
CA ASN A 3 41.71 16.83 -70.41
C ASN A 3 40.50 17.63 -69.85
N ARG A 4 39.53 17.14 -69.06
CA ARG A 4 39.25 15.80 -68.49
C ARG A 4 37.73 15.65 -68.20
N ASP A 5 37.22 14.41 -68.24
CA ASP A 5 36.04 13.83 -67.57
C ASP A 5 34.89 14.74 -67.07
N SER A 6 33.74 14.57 -67.73
CA SER A 6 32.38 14.44 -67.15
C SER A 6 32.24 14.49 -65.62
N LEU A 7 32.28 15.69 -65.05
CA LEU A 7 31.82 15.94 -63.67
C LEU A 7 30.28 15.89 -63.60
N ASN A 8 29.75 14.66 -63.54
CA ASN A 8 28.38 14.36 -63.14
C ASN A 8 28.17 14.78 -61.67
N ALA A 9 27.98 16.09 -61.44
CA ALA A 9 27.49 16.62 -60.18
C ALA A 9 26.05 16.14 -59.98
N LYS A 10 25.90 14.96 -59.37
CA LYS A 10 24.62 14.37 -59.00
C LYS A 10 24.04 15.21 -57.86
N ILE A 11 23.39 16.32 -58.19
CA ILE A 11 22.75 17.22 -57.22
C ILE A 11 21.79 16.39 -56.39
N HIS A 12 22.14 16.16 -55.13
CA HIS A 12 21.24 15.55 -54.17
C HIS A 12 20.03 16.47 -54.05
N LYS A 13 18.85 15.99 -54.47
CA LYS A 13 17.59 16.68 -54.15
C LYS A 13 17.43 16.66 -52.64
N SER A 14 17.69 17.78 -52.00
CA SER A 14 17.30 18.04 -50.61
C SER A 14 15.80 17.88 -50.51
N GLY A 15 15.34 16.75 -49.96
CA GLY A 15 13.93 16.53 -49.65
C GLY A 15 13.52 17.51 -48.54
N GLY A 16 12.84 18.58 -48.92
CA GLY A 16 12.21 19.47 -47.94
C GLY A 16 11.10 18.71 -47.20
N PHE A 17 11.06 18.84 -45.88
CA PHE A 17 10.06 18.23 -45.02
C PHE A 17 8.66 18.66 -45.47
N SER A 18 7.74 17.71 -45.65
CA SER A 18 6.38 18.05 -46.09
C SER A 18 5.54 18.58 -44.94
N MET A 19 4.64 19.54 -45.18
CA MET A 19 3.65 19.95 -44.17
C MET A 19 2.77 18.78 -43.70
N LEU A 20 2.54 17.79 -44.58
CA LEU A 20 1.85 16.55 -44.25
C LEU A 20 2.66 15.67 -43.27
N GLU A 21 3.99 15.68 -43.40
CA GLU A 21 4.92 14.92 -42.55
C GLU A 21 4.95 15.52 -41.13
N VAL A 22 4.97 16.85 -41.01
CA VAL A 22 4.80 17.53 -39.70
C VAL A 22 3.44 17.18 -39.08
N LEU A 23 2.36 17.23 -39.86
CA LEU A 23 1.02 16.89 -39.36
C LEU A 23 0.94 15.44 -38.84
N ILE A 24 1.51 14.49 -39.56
CA ILE A 24 1.56 13.07 -39.16
C ILE A 24 2.44 12.87 -37.93
N THR A 25 3.61 13.53 -37.84
CA THR A 25 4.48 13.42 -36.65
C THR A 25 3.81 13.98 -35.39
N VAL A 26 3.12 15.13 -35.48
CA VAL A 26 2.35 15.70 -34.36
C VAL A 26 1.19 14.79 -33.97
N LEU A 27 0.47 14.19 -34.94
CA LEU A 27 -0.60 13.23 -34.68
C LEU A 27 -0.10 11.97 -33.95
N VAL A 28 0.99 11.36 -34.42
CA VAL A 28 1.59 10.17 -33.79
C VAL A 28 2.13 10.51 -32.40
N LEU A 29 2.78 11.66 -32.23
CA LEU A 29 3.26 12.15 -30.94
C LEU A 29 2.11 12.34 -29.94
N SER A 30 1.01 13.00 -30.35
CA SER A 30 -0.11 13.28 -29.45
C SER A 30 -0.82 12.00 -29.00
N LEU A 31 -0.98 11.02 -29.89
CA LEU A 31 -1.50 9.69 -29.54
C LEU A 31 -0.56 8.93 -28.58
N GLY A 32 0.75 8.99 -28.81
CA GLY A 32 1.75 8.38 -27.93
C GLY A 32 1.76 8.99 -26.52
N LEU A 33 1.68 10.32 -26.41
CA LEU A 33 1.61 11.03 -25.14
C LEU A 33 0.32 10.71 -24.37
N LEU A 34 -0.82 10.61 -25.05
CA LEU A 34 -2.09 10.24 -24.43
C LEU A 34 -2.05 8.80 -23.88
N GLY A 35 -1.44 7.86 -24.62
CA GLY A 35 -1.18 6.50 -24.14
C GLY A 35 -0.29 6.46 -22.89
N MET A 36 0.80 7.23 -22.89
CA MET A 36 1.70 7.35 -21.74
C MET A 36 0.99 7.92 -20.50
N ALA A 37 0.13 8.94 -20.67
CA ALA A 37 -0.63 9.52 -19.55
C ALA A 37 -1.56 8.51 -18.86
N GLY A 38 -2.20 7.62 -19.64
CA GLY A 38 -2.99 6.51 -19.11
C GLY A 38 -2.17 5.49 -18.30
N LEU A 39 -0.96 5.18 -18.78
CA LEU A 39 -0.02 4.29 -18.08
C LEU A 39 0.47 4.89 -16.76
N ILE A 40 0.85 6.18 -16.75
CA ILE A 40 1.28 6.90 -15.53
C ILE A 40 0.16 6.87 -14.47
N THR A 41 -1.08 7.19 -14.87
CA THR A 41 -2.25 7.19 -13.99
C THR A 41 -2.50 5.80 -13.38
N THR A 42 -2.40 4.75 -14.19
CA THR A 42 -2.55 3.36 -13.75
C THR A 42 -1.43 2.94 -12.78
N GLY A 43 -0.19 3.36 -13.07
CA GLY A 43 0.97 3.15 -12.21
C GLY A 43 0.81 3.79 -10.83
N MET A 44 0.32 5.04 -10.77
CA MET A 44 0.03 5.73 -9.50
C MET A 44 -1.00 4.97 -8.65
N LYS A 45 -2.10 4.49 -9.24
CA LYS A 45 -3.11 3.68 -8.51
C LYS A 45 -2.57 2.32 -8.06
N SER A 46 -1.61 1.74 -8.78
CA SER A 46 -0.91 0.53 -8.35
C SER A 46 -0.01 0.80 -7.14
N ASN A 47 0.78 1.89 -7.20
CA ASN A 47 1.71 2.29 -6.15
C ASN A 47 0.99 2.60 -4.82
N SER A 48 -0.15 3.29 -4.87
CA SER A 48 -0.96 3.59 -3.68
C SER A 48 -1.43 2.33 -2.93
N THR A 49 -1.93 1.32 -3.64
CA THR A 49 -2.34 0.04 -3.05
C THR A 49 -1.15 -0.76 -2.52
N ALA A 50 0.00 -0.73 -3.20
CA ALA A 50 1.23 -1.35 -2.71
C ALA A 50 1.70 -0.69 -1.40
N HIS A 51 1.61 0.65 -1.31
CA HIS A 51 1.96 1.42 -0.13
C HIS A 51 1.08 1.07 1.08
N PHE A 52 -0.26 1.11 0.95
CA PHE A 52 -1.15 0.72 2.05
C PHE A 52 -0.96 -0.74 2.49
N ARG A 53 -0.73 -1.66 1.55
CA ARG A 53 -0.40 -3.05 1.88
C ARG A 53 0.92 -3.16 2.65
N SER A 54 1.93 -2.36 2.31
CA SER A 54 3.20 -2.32 3.06
C SER A 54 2.98 -1.83 4.49
N ILE A 55 2.19 -0.76 4.68
CA ILE A 55 1.82 -0.24 6.00
C ILE A 55 1.08 -1.31 6.81
N ALA A 56 0.10 -1.99 6.21
CA ALA A 56 -0.66 -3.05 6.89
C ALA A 56 0.23 -4.24 7.32
N ILE A 57 1.24 -4.60 6.52
CA ILE A 57 2.26 -5.60 6.90
C ILE A 57 3.08 -5.11 8.09
N HIS A 58 3.57 -3.86 8.08
CA HIS A 58 4.30 -3.29 9.22
C HIS A 58 3.45 -3.23 10.50
N GLN A 59 2.19 -2.81 10.40
CA GLN A 59 1.26 -2.77 11.54
C GLN A 59 0.92 -4.18 12.05
N THR A 60 0.93 -5.19 11.18
CA THR A 60 0.80 -6.60 11.60
C THR A 60 2.02 -7.07 12.40
N HIS A 61 3.23 -6.61 12.07
CA HIS A 61 4.42 -6.89 12.86
C HIS A 61 4.46 -6.11 14.17
N ASP A 62 4.04 -4.83 14.18
CA ASP A 62 3.99 -3.99 15.39
C ASP A 62 3.19 -4.64 16.53
N ILE A 63 1.95 -5.10 16.27
CA ILE A 63 1.15 -5.77 17.31
C ILE A 63 1.72 -7.15 17.70
N ALA A 64 2.32 -7.89 16.77
CA ALA A 64 2.97 -9.16 17.09
C ALA A 64 4.19 -8.96 18.00
N ASP A 65 4.96 -7.89 17.80
CA ASP A 65 6.13 -7.57 18.63
C ASP A 65 5.71 -7.00 20.00
N ARG A 66 4.59 -6.26 20.09
CA ARG A 66 3.94 -5.90 21.36
C ARG A 66 3.50 -7.12 22.17
N MET A 67 2.83 -8.07 21.53
CA MET A 67 2.46 -9.36 22.14
C MET A 67 3.68 -10.14 22.65
N ARG A 68 4.79 -10.14 21.90
CA ARG A 68 6.07 -10.73 22.34
C ARG A 68 6.71 -9.97 23.51
N ALA A 69 6.53 -8.66 23.61
CA ALA A 69 6.99 -7.90 24.77
C ALA A 69 6.17 -8.22 26.03
N ASN A 70 4.86 -8.42 25.87
CA ASN A 70 3.92 -8.71 26.96
C ASN A 70 3.48 -10.20 27.00
N LEU A 71 4.45 -11.13 27.08
CA LEU A 71 4.15 -12.56 27.20
C LEU A 71 3.30 -12.92 28.43
N ALA A 72 3.30 -12.09 29.48
CA ALA A 72 2.42 -12.27 30.64
C ALA A 72 0.95 -12.03 30.27
N GLY A 73 0.66 -10.99 29.47
CA GLY A 73 -0.67 -10.71 28.95
C GLY A 73 -1.15 -11.80 27.99
N VAL A 74 -0.30 -12.22 27.06
CA VAL A 74 -0.57 -13.31 26.10
C VAL A 74 -0.90 -14.62 26.84
N ARG A 75 -0.10 -15.03 27.83
CA ARG A 75 -0.38 -16.25 28.63
C ARG A 75 -1.65 -16.16 29.47
N SER A 76 -2.17 -14.95 29.69
CA SER A 76 -3.40 -14.69 30.43
C SER A 76 -4.63 -14.48 29.51
N GLY A 77 -4.46 -14.68 28.19
CA GLY A 77 -5.53 -14.53 27.19
C GLY A 77 -5.90 -13.08 26.84
N LEU A 78 -5.08 -12.10 27.24
CA LEU A 78 -5.42 -10.67 27.13
C LEU A 78 -5.32 -10.09 25.71
N TYR A 79 -4.91 -10.90 24.73
CA TYR A 79 -4.84 -10.54 23.30
C TYR A 79 -5.68 -11.50 22.42
N ASP A 80 -6.51 -12.36 23.01
CA ASP A 80 -7.23 -13.45 22.32
C ASP A 80 -8.42 -12.97 21.46
N ASP A 81 -8.96 -11.79 21.74
CA ASP A 81 -10.02 -11.14 20.96
C ASP A 81 -9.88 -9.60 21.01
N LEU A 82 -8.86 -9.06 20.32
CA LEU A 82 -8.75 -7.61 20.11
C LEU A 82 -9.69 -7.16 18.99
N THR A 83 -10.65 -6.29 19.31
CA THR A 83 -11.67 -5.80 18.38
C THR A 83 -11.21 -4.62 17.54
N ILE A 84 -12.06 -4.16 16.62
CA ILE A 84 -11.81 -2.98 15.78
C ILE A 84 -11.81 -1.65 16.54
N ASP A 85 -12.31 -1.64 17.77
CA ASP A 85 -12.46 -0.42 18.55
C ASP A 85 -11.12 0.01 19.16
N ILE A 86 -11.01 1.30 19.49
CA ILE A 86 -9.88 1.86 20.25
C ILE A 86 -10.34 1.92 21.71
N PRO A 87 -9.90 1.01 22.60
CA PRO A 87 -10.28 1.08 24.00
C PRO A 87 -9.65 2.30 24.67
N THR A 88 -10.29 2.78 25.74
CA THR A 88 -9.64 3.76 26.63
C THR A 88 -8.55 3.05 27.43
N SER A 89 -7.33 3.59 27.41
CA SER A 89 -6.15 2.98 28.04
C SER A 89 -5.42 3.94 28.97
N ASN A 90 -4.62 3.37 29.87
CA ASN A 90 -3.67 4.10 30.70
C ASN A 90 -2.43 4.47 29.87
N ASP A 91 -1.81 5.63 30.16
CA ASP A 91 -0.50 5.94 29.57
C ASP A 91 0.61 5.09 30.24
N CYS A 92 0.93 3.97 29.61
CA CYS A 92 1.97 3.04 30.06
C CYS A 92 3.41 3.49 29.72
N ILE A 93 3.60 4.70 29.17
CA ILE A 93 4.90 5.36 29.06
C ILE A 93 5.13 6.29 30.25
N ALA A 94 4.10 7.04 30.65
CA ALA A 94 4.16 7.96 31.79
C ALA A 94 3.99 7.26 33.15
N ALA A 95 3.33 6.11 33.21
CA ALA A 95 3.09 5.34 34.43
C ALA A 95 3.43 3.85 34.26
N ALA A 96 3.75 3.19 35.38
CA ALA A 96 3.94 1.75 35.39
C ALA A 96 2.58 1.04 35.21
N CYS A 97 2.50 0.15 34.22
CA CYS A 97 1.34 -0.68 33.93
C CYS A 97 1.61 -2.15 34.28
N ASP A 98 0.57 -2.86 34.73
CA ASP A 98 0.58 -4.32 34.75
C ASP A 98 0.34 -4.91 33.34
N ALA A 99 0.38 -6.24 33.24
CA ALA A 99 0.24 -6.95 31.97
C ALA A 99 -1.15 -6.79 31.31
N ALA A 100 -2.21 -6.51 32.07
CA ALA A 100 -3.55 -6.27 31.55
C ALA A 100 -3.68 -4.83 31.02
N GLN A 101 -3.20 -3.86 31.80
CA GLN A 101 -3.14 -2.45 31.40
C GLN A 101 -2.27 -2.27 30.14
N MET A 102 -1.13 -2.98 30.06
CA MET A 102 -0.25 -2.98 28.90
C MET A 102 -0.94 -3.55 27.65
N ALA A 103 -1.73 -4.63 27.76
CA ALA A 103 -2.47 -5.18 26.63
C ALA A 103 -3.55 -4.21 26.10
N VAL A 104 -4.29 -3.55 26.99
CA VAL A 104 -5.27 -2.52 26.62
C VAL A 104 -4.59 -1.29 25.99
N TYR A 105 -3.41 -0.91 26.49
CA TYR A 105 -2.60 0.17 25.91
C TYR A 105 -2.07 -0.17 24.52
N ASP A 106 -1.53 -1.37 24.32
CA ASP A 106 -1.06 -1.85 23.02
C ASP A 106 -2.20 -1.87 21.99
N HIS A 107 -3.38 -2.38 22.36
CA HIS A 107 -4.56 -2.38 21.50
C HIS A 107 -4.99 -0.96 21.11
N ALA A 108 -5.04 -0.05 22.09
CA ALA A 108 -5.39 1.35 21.85
C ALA A 108 -4.38 2.06 20.93
N GLN A 109 -3.09 1.99 21.24
CA GLN A 109 -2.03 2.63 20.45
C GLN A 109 -1.95 2.08 19.03
N TRP A 110 -2.07 0.76 18.88
CA TRP A 110 -2.06 0.11 17.57
C TRP A 110 -3.25 0.51 16.71
N ASN A 111 -4.47 0.54 17.26
CA ASN A 111 -5.65 0.93 16.48
C ASN A 111 -5.74 2.46 16.24
N ASP A 112 -5.21 3.30 17.13
CA ASP A 112 -5.02 4.72 16.85
C ASP A 112 -4.03 4.91 15.69
N ALA A 113 -2.85 4.27 15.74
CA ALA A 113 -1.86 4.30 14.67
C ALA A 113 -2.42 3.79 13.33
N ASN A 114 -3.16 2.67 13.34
CA ASN A 114 -3.88 2.18 12.16
C ASN A 114 -4.82 3.25 11.60
N SER A 115 -5.62 3.91 12.45
CA SER A 115 -6.58 4.94 12.02
C SER A 115 -5.93 6.18 11.41
N ASN A 116 -4.71 6.50 11.84
CA ASN A 116 -3.92 7.63 11.36
C ASN A 116 -3.10 7.31 10.09
N LEU A 117 -2.64 6.05 9.93
CA LEU A 117 -1.76 5.63 8.82
C LEU A 117 -2.52 5.03 7.62
N LEU A 118 -3.73 4.51 7.82
CA LEU A 118 -4.53 3.84 6.80
C LEU A 118 -5.91 4.48 6.68
N PRO A 119 -6.48 4.65 5.46
CA PRO A 119 -7.83 5.18 5.30
C PRO A 119 -8.87 4.28 5.99
N ASN A 120 -9.53 4.79 7.02
CA ASN A 120 -10.38 4.00 7.93
C ASN A 120 -9.66 2.76 8.50
N GLY A 121 -8.37 2.89 8.81
CA GLY A 121 -7.54 1.79 9.31
C GLY A 121 -8.06 1.20 10.60
N ARG A 122 -8.22 -0.12 10.65
CA ARG A 122 -8.67 -0.88 11.84
C ARG A 122 -7.94 -2.21 11.89
N GLY A 123 -7.64 -2.67 13.09
CA GLY A 123 -6.96 -3.94 13.34
C GLY A 123 -7.75 -4.81 14.31
N THR A 124 -7.73 -6.13 14.08
CA THR A 124 -8.18 -7.13 15.06
C THR A 124 -7.13 -8.22 15.26
N VAL A 125 -7.20 -8.87 16.43
CA VAL A 125 -6.45 -10.08 16.73
C VAL A 125 -7.43 -11.10 17.27
N SER A 126 -7.44 -12.32 16.73
CA SER A 126 -8.28 -13.39 17.24
C SER A 126 -7.53 -14.73 17.30
N GLY A 127 -7.82 -15.54 18.30
CA GLY A 127 -7.18 -16.85 18.50
C GLY A 127 -6.68 -17.00 19.93
N ASP A 128 -5.70 -17.87 20.14
CA ASP A 128 -5.17 -18.16 21.46
C ASP A 128 -3.72 -18.69 21.37
N LEU A 129 -3.05 -18.83 22.52
CA LEU A 129 -1.66 -19.29 22.61
C LEU A 129 -1.45 -20.75 22.16
N VAL A 130 -2.49 -21.58 22.07
CA VAL A 130 -2.42 -23.01 21.69
C VAL A 130 -2.60 -23.19 20.18
N ASN A 131 -3.55 -22.46 19.59
CA ASN A 131 -3.92 -22.54 18.17
C ASN A 131 -3.21 -21.48 17.30
N GLY A 132 -2.55 -20.51 17.95
CA GLY A 132 -1.97 -19.33 17.32
C GLY A 132 -3.01 -18.24 17.05
N TYR A 133 -2.50 -17.03 16.86
CA TYR A 133 -3.27 -15.83 16.63
C TYR A 133 -3.40 -15.53 15.13
N VAL A 134 -4.53 -14.95 14.75
CA VAL A 134 -4.79 -14.35 13.43
C VAL A 134 -4.86 -12.85 13.63
N ILE A 135 -3.88 -12.13 13.09
CA ILE A 135 -3.87 -10.66 13.07
C ILE A 135 -4.45 -10.22 11.74
N THR A 136 -5.47 -9.34 11.78
CA THR A 136 -6.15 -8.80 10.60
C THR A 136 -6.08 -7.28 10.62
N VAL A 137 -5.39 -6.68 9.65
CA VAL A 137 -5.37 -5.22 9.44
C VAL A 137 -6.25 -4.88 8.25
N MET A 138 -7.16 -3.92 8.41
CA MET A 138 -8.18 -3.49 7.46
C MET A 138 -8.03 -2.01 7.09
N TRP A 139 -8.37 -1.65 5.85
CA TRP A 139 -8.44 -0.27 5.35
C TRP A 139 -9.42 -0.14 4.19
N THR A 140 -9.94 1.05 3.91
CA THR A 140 -10.80 1.31 2.75
C THR A 140 -9.97 1.71 1.52
N GLU A 141 -10.20 1.08 0.37
CA GLU A 141 -9.70 1.57 -0.93
C GLU A 141 -10.87 2.00 -1.82
N LYS A 142 -10.99 3.31 -2.03
CA LYS A 142 -12.00 3.88 -2.94
C LYS A 142 -11.86 3.27 -4.35
N ASP A 143 -12.99 2.88 -4.93
CA ASP A 143 -13.11 2.20 -6.22
C ASP A 143 -12.39 0.83 -6.32
N ARG A 144 -12.17 0.12 -5.21
CA ARG A 144 -11.70 -1.29 -5.21
C ARG A 144 -12.41 -2.13 -4.14
N GLY A 145 -13.34 -2.98 -4.59
CA GLY A 145 -13.92 -4.02 -3.75
C GLY A 145 -12.85 -4.92 -3.13
N GLY A 146 -13.01 -5.24 -1.83
CA GLY A 146 -12.03 -5.98 -1.04
C GLY A 146 -12.60 -7.18 -0.29
N GLY A 147 -13.82 -7.07 0.23
CA GLY A 147 -14.57 -8.21 0.79
C GLY A 147 -13.90 -8.88 1.99
N CYS A 148 -13.64 -8.12 3.05
CA CYS A 148 -13.11 -8.68 4.30
C CYS A 148 -14.22 -9.21 5.21
N GLN A 149 -14.04 -10.43 5.74
CA GLN A 149 -14.98 -11.00 6.71
C GLN A 149 -14.97 -10.15 7.99
N GLY A 150 -16.15 -9.73 8.45
CA GLY A 150 -16.32 -8.82 9.58
C GLY A 150 -16.23 -7.32 9.25
N ALA A 151 -15.96 -6.92 8.00
CA ALA A 151 -15.88 -5.52 7.63
C ALA A 151 -17.26 -4.85 7.43
N VAL A 152 -17.36 -3.59 7.82
CA VAL A 152 -18.58 -2.75 7.68
C VAL A 152 -18.85 -2.23 6.27
N SER A 153 -17.95 -2.45 5.29
CA SER A 153 -18.15 -1.98 3.91
C SER A 153 -17.54 -2.93 2.85
N PRO A 154 -18.11 -3.02 1.64
CA PRO A 154 -17.57 -3.86 0.56
C PRO A 154 -16.23 -3.35 -0.01
N GLU A 155 -15.91 -2.07 0.19
CA GLU A 155 -14.65 -1.42 -0.22
C GLU A 155 -13.50 -1.65 0.80
N THR A 156 -13.78 -2.35 1.90
CA THR A 156 -12.75 -2.69 2.89
C THR A 156 -11.84 -3.80 2.35
N ARG A 157 -10.55 -3.50 2.35
CA ARG A 157 -9.40 -4.36 2.05
C ARG A 157 -8.79 -4.81 3.37
N CYS A 158 -8.09 -5.94 3.35
CA CYS A 158 -7.42 -6.47 4.53
C CYS A 158 -6.16 -7.23 4.17
N PHE A 159 -5.27 -7.29 5.16
CA PHE A 159 -4.13 -8.18 5.24
C PHE A 159 -4.29 -9.04 6.48
N LEU A 160 -4.17 -10.35 6.34
CA LEU A 160 -4.25 -11.31 7.43
C LEU A 160 -2.92 -12.06 7.52
N THR A 161 -2.39 -12.21 8.74
CA THR A 161 -1.30 -13.17 9.01
C THR A 161 -1.67 -14.09 10.16
N ARG A 162 -0.99 -15.24 10.22
CA ARG A 162 -0.95 -16.09 11.41
C ARG A 162 0.35 -15.85 12.17
N PHE A 163 0.24 -15.80 13.49
CA PHE A 163 1.32 -15.52 14.42
C PHE A 163 1.26 -16.49 15.59
N SER A 164 2.42 -17.00 16.01
CA SER A 164 2.61 -17.72 17.27
C SER A 164 3.72 -17.00 18.04
N PRO A 165 3.49 -16.57 19.30
CA PRO A 165 4.48 -15.96 20.18
C PRO A 165 5.66 -16.89 20.50
#